data_AF-A0A1J3FZ36-F1
#
_entry.id   AF-A0A1J3FZ36-F1
#
_cell.length_a   1.000
_cell.length_b   1.000
_cell.length_c   1.000
_cell.angle_alpha   90.00
_cell.angle_beta   90.00
_cell.angle_gamma   90.00
#
_symmetry.space_group_name_H-M   'P 1'
#
loop_
_entity.id
_entity.type
_entity.pdbx_description
1 polymer ?
#
loop_
_entity_poly.entity_id
_entity_poly.type
_entity_poly.pdbx_seq_one_letter_code
_entity_poly.pdbx_strand_id
1 'polypeptide(L)' 'RTVVWVANRENPVTDPTANLTISTNGSLLLLDGKRGIVWSAGETSASNGSRAELSDIGNLIVIDNISGRTLWQSFEHLG' A
#
# COMPACT_ATOMS: atom_id res chain seq x y z
N ARG A 1 8.96 -2.26 -21.26
CA ARG A 1 8.28 -2.09 -19.96
C ARG A 1 8.63 -0.71 -19.44
N THR A 2 7.64 0.11 -19.08
CA THR A 2 7.85 1.43 -18.48
C THR A 2 7.36 1.37 -17.04
N VAL A 3 8.20 1.78 -16.08
CA VAL A 3 7.83 1.82 -14.66
C VAL A 3 7.53 3.28 -14.31
N VAL A 4 6.31 3.55 -13.88
CA VAL A 4 5.83 4.93 -13.61
C VAL A 4 5.79 5.28 -12.13
N TRP A 5 5.83 4.28 -11.25
CA TRP A 5 5.82 4.46 -9.80
C TRP A 5 6.46 3.25 -9.10
N VAL A 6 7.15 3.48 -7.98
CA VAL A 6 7.80 2.44 -7.17
C VAL A 6 7.65 2.79 -5.70
N ALA A 7 6.93 1.97 -4.93
CA ALA A 7 6.69 2.17 -3.50
C ALA A 7 8.00 2.21 -2.70
N ASN A 8 8.81 1.15 -2.85
CA ASN A 8 9.97 0.87 -2.02
C ASN A 8 11.30 1.16 -2.76
N ARG A 9 11.37 2.28 -3.49
CA ARG A 9 12.55 2.64 -4.29
C ARG A 9 13.84 2.68 -3.45
N GLU A 10 13.74 3.22 -2.23
CA GLU A 10 14.87 3.37 -1.31
C GLU A 10 15.23 2.07 -0.57
N ASN A 11 14.30 1.11 -0.49
CA ASN A 11 14.50 -0.15 0.22
C ASN A 11 14.00 -1.34 -0.62
N PRO A 12 14.77 -1.76 -1.65
CA PRO A 12 14.38 -2.85 -2.53
C PRO A 12 14.32 -4.19 -1.78
N VAL A 13 13.33 -5.02 -2.10
CA VAL A 13 13.22 -6.39 -1.59
C VAL A 13 13.72 -7.38 -2.65
N THR A 14 14.58 -8.31 -2.24
CA THR A 14 15.13 -9.37 -3.10
C THR A 14 14.57 -10.75 -2.76
N ASP A 15 13.82 -10.85 -1.68
CA ASP A 15 13.20 -12.08 -1.21
C ASP A 15 11.95 -12.40 -2.04
N PRO A 16 11.87 -13.57 -2.71
CA PRO A 16 10.71 -13.95 -3.50
C PRO A 16 9.46 -14.27 -2.67
N THR A 17 9.60 -14.42 -1.35
CA THR A 17 8.49 -14.64 -0.41
C THR A 17 7.95 -13.35 0.20
N ALA A 18 8.46 -12.20 -0.24
CA ALA A 18 7.93 -10.90 0.11
C ALA A 18 6.44 -10.77 -0.25
N ASN A 19 5.70 -10.02 0.56
CA ASN A 19 4.25 -9.91 0.43
C ASN A 19 3.77 -8.49 0.65
N LEU A 20 2.87 -8.02 -0.22
CA LEU A 20 2.15 -6.77 -0.05
C LEU A 20 0.79 -7.08 0.60
N THR A 21 0.54 -6.52 1.77
CA THR A 21 -0.69 -6.74 2.53
C THR A 21 -1.31 -5.42 3.00
N ILE A 22 -2.56 -5.50 3.45
CA ILE A 22 -3.28 -4.39 4.08
C ILE A 22 -3.50 -4.74 5.55
N SER A 23 -3.05 -3.88 6.44
CA SER A 23 -3.31 -4.04 7.87
C SER A 23 -4.78 -3.71 8.18
N THR A 24 -5.27 -4.28 9.30
CA THR A 24 -6.65 -4.04 9.76
C THR A 24 -6.95 -2.57 10.05
N ASN A 25 -5.93 -1.76 10.32
CA ASN A 25 -6.05 -0.33 10.60
C ASN A 25 -5.93 0.58 9.36
N GLY A 26 -5.74 0.04 8.15
CA GLY A 26 -5.79 0.85 6.92
C GLY A 26 -4.46 1.20 6.27
N SER A 27 -3.38 0.52 6.62
CA SER A 27 -2.06 0.75 6.02
C SER A 27 -1.71 -0.35 5.01
N LEU A 28 -1.12 0.04 3.89
CA LEU A 28 -0.40 -0.87 2.99
C LEU A 28 0.96 -1.18 3.58
N LEU A 29 1.30 -2.46 3.65
CA LEU A 29 2.57 -2.95 4.20
C LEU A 29 3.25 -3.87 3.17
N LEU A 30 4.48 -3.53 2.79
CA LEU A 30 5.36 -4.44 2.09
C LEU A 30 6.24 -5.16 3.12
N LEU A 31 6.07 -6.47 3.20
CA LEU A 31 6.79 -7.34 4.13
C LEU A 31 7.87 -8.13 3.38
N ASP A 32 9.04 -8.30 3.98
CA ASP A 32 10.05 -9.27 3.53
C ASP A 32 9.64 -10.71 3.90
N GLY A 33 10.43 -11.71 3.48
CA GLY A 33 10.14 -13.12 3.78
C GLY A 33 10.24 -13.50 5.26
N LYS A 34 10.84 -12.64 6.10
CA LYS A 34 10.87 -12.78 7.56
C LYS A 34 9.73 -12.01 8.23
N ARG A 35 8.79 -11.44 7.46
CA ARG A 35 7.70 -10.57 7.89
C ARG A 35 8.15 -9.22 8.47
N GLY A 36 9.38 -8.79 8.18
CA GLY A 36 9.85 -7.44 8.49
C GLY A 36 9.21 -6.41 7.55
N ILE A 37 8.86 -5.23 8.07
CA ILE A 37 8.26 -4.16 7.26
C ILE A 37 9.38 -3.45 6.49
N VAL A 38 9.34 -3.56 5.16
CA VAL A 38 10.28 -2.94 4.22
C VAL A 38 9.81 -1.55 3.81
N TRP A 39 8.49 -1.40 3.65
CA TRP A 39 7.83 -0.15 3.29
C TRP A 39 6.39 -0.15 3.80
N SER A 40 5.86 1.03 4.11
CA SER A 40 4.47 1.21 4.50
C SER A 40 3.90 2.53 4.00
N ALA A 41 2.58 2.55 3.79
CA ALA A 41 1.83 3.77 3.48
C ALA A 41 0.41 3.73 4.04
N GLY A 42 -0.16 4.91 4.24
CA GLY A 42 -1.54 5.13 4.69
C GLY A 42 -1.70 5.35 6.19
N GLU A 43 -2.89 5.79 6.58
CA GLU A 43 -3.22 6.16 7.94
C GLU A 43 -3.80 4.99 8.74
N THR A 44 -3.40 4.87 10.00
CA THR A 44 -3.97 3.90 10.94
C THR A 44 -5.31 4.42 11.48
N SER A 45 -6.30 4.54 10.61
CA SER A 45 -7.59 5.18 10.90
C SER A 45 -8.78 4.46 10.26
N ALA A 46 -8.60 3.21 9.82
CA ALA A 46 -9.71 2.39 9.36
C ALA A 46 -10.64 2.00 10.52
N SER A 47 -11.95 2.11 10.29
CA SER A 47 -12.99 1.93 11.30
C SER A 47 -13.39 0.47 11.52
N ASN A 48 -13.15 -0.40 10.54
CA ASN A 48 -13.20 -1.86 10.68
C ASN A 48 -12.69 -2.56 9.40
N GLY A 49 -11.39 -2.43 9.12
CA GLY A 49 -10.79 -2.97 7.91
C GLY A 49 -10.89 -2.03 6.70
N SER A 50 -10.15 -2.41 5.66
CA SER A 50 -9.97 -1.60 4.45
C SER A 50 -9.70 -2.50 3.26
N ARG A 51 -9.67 -1.89 2.08
CA ARG A 51 -9.29 -2.56 0.83
C ARG A 51 -8.42 -1.63 -0.02
N ALA A 52 -7.65 -2.23 -0.92
CA ALA A 52 -6.87 -1.49 -1.90
C ALA A 52 -7.47 -1.73 -3.29
N GLU A 53 -7.57 -0.65 -4.05
CA GLU A 53 -8.11 -0.66 -5.41
C GLU A 53 -7.10 0.00 -6.35
N LEU A 54 -6.87 -0.61 -7.51
CA LEU A 54 -6.16 0.04 -8.61
C LEU A 54 -7.19 0.54 -9.61
N SER A 55 -7.31 1.86 -9.71
CA SER A 55 -8.23 2.50 -10.66
C SER A 55 -7.74 2.40 -12.11
N ASP A 56 -8.65 2.61 -13.06
CA ASP A 56 -8.35 2.56 -14.51
C ASP A 56 -7.32 3.60 -14.96
N ILE A 57 -7.14 4.69 -14.20
CA ILE A 57 -6.12 5.72 -14.45
C ILE A 57 -4.76 5.38 -13.81
N GLY A 58 -4.65 4.22 -13.15
CA GLY A 58 -3.41 3.75 -12.53
C GLY A 58 -3.15 4.28 -11.11
N ASN A 59 -4.12 4.95 -10.48
CA ASN A 59 -4.00 5.34 -9.08
C ASN A 59 -4.33 4.14 -8.17
N LEU A 60 -3.38 3.75 -7.32
CA LEU A 60 -3.57 2.79 -6.23
C LEU A 60 -4.09 3.52 -5.00
N ILE A 61 -5.25 3.10 -4.49
CA ILE A 61 -6.01 3.78 -3.43
C ILE A 61 -6.30 2.80 -2.31
N VAL A 62 -6.12 3.22 -1.05
CA VAL A 62 -6.60 2.50 0.13
C VAL A 62 -7.87 3.15 0.63
N ILE A 63 -8.91 2.35 0.83
CA ILE A 63 -10.26 2.82 1.15
C ILE A 63 -10.74 2.12 2.42
N ASP A 64 -11.24 2.91 3.37
CA ASP A 64 -11.94 2.40 4.54
C ASP A 64 -13.26 1.71 4.12
N ASN A 65 -13.51 0.50 4.64
CA ASN A 65 -14.66 -0.28 4.18
C ASN A 65 -16.01 0.25 4.70
N ILE A 66 -16.03 0.98 5.82
CA ILE A 66 -17.27 1.41 6.47
C ILE A 66 -17.68 2.80 5.99
N SER A 67 -16.76 3.76 6.08
CA SER A 67 -16.97 5.15 5.69
C SER A 67 -16.78 5.40 4.19
N GLY A 68 -16.10 4.50 3.48
CA GLY A 68 -15.72 4.71 2.08
C GLY A 68 -14.67 5.79 1.87
N ARG A 69 -14.09 6.33 2.96
CA ARG A 69 -13.08 7.38 2.89
C ARG A 69 -11.77 6.84 2.33
N THR A 70 -11.13 7.61 1.45
CA THR A 70 -9.75 7.38 1.03
C THR A 70 -8.81 7.59 2.21
N LEU A 71 -8.08 6.54 2.58
CA LEU A 71 -7.07 6.56 3.64
C LEU A 71 -5.67 6.88 3.09
N TRP A 72 -5.46 6.63 1.79
CA TRP A 72 -4.20 6.88 1.09
C TRP A 72 -4.38 6.76 -0.42
N GLN A 73 -3.58 7.48 -1.22
CA GLN A 73 -3.51 7.27 -2.67
C GLN A 73 -2.14 7.55 -3.28
N SER A 74 -1.73 6.72 -4.25
CA SER A 74 -0.39 6.80 -4.85
C SER A 74 -0.08 8.11 -5.58
N PHE A 75 -1.10 8.79 -6.11
CA PHE A 75 -0.91 10.04 -6.85
C PHE A 75 -0.51 11.22 -5.96
N GLU A 76 -0.70 11.12 -4.65
CA GLU A 76 -0.20 12.10 -3.67
C GLU A 76 1.27 11.82 -3.28
N HIS A 77 1.87 10.73 -3.80
CA HIS A 77 3.19 10.24 -3.43
C HIS A 77 3.98 9.76 -4.65
N LEU A 78 4.18 10.65 -5.64
CA LEU A 78 4.81 10.31 -6.91
C LEU A 78 6.34 10.09 -6.83
N GLY A 79 6.97 10.41 -5.70
CA GLY A 79 8.40 10.24 -5.45
C GLY A 79 8.91 11.21 -4.41
#